data_AF-A0A9E4KEE1-F1
#
_entry.id   AF-A0A9E4KEE1-F1
#
_cell.length_a   1.000
_cell.length_b   1.000
_cell.length_c   1.000
_cell.angle_alpha   90.00
_cell.angle_beta   90.00
_cell.angle_gamma   90.00
#
_symmetry.space_group_name_H-M   'P 1'
#
loop_
_entity.id
_entity.type
_entity.pdbx_description
1 polymer ?
#
loop_
_entity_poly.entity_id
_entity_poly.type
_entity_poly.pdbx_seq_one_letter_code
_entity_poly.pdbx_strand_id
1 'polypeptide(L)'
;SMFDCMVSMQGYFHFHYYLHGSKPSRVGVGHHFLAPYGAYPAKGGKLIGVACGNENTWRLFAGVLGHPEWVDDPRFATNADRHENKDALLEQVLPILATKEREEWRQIFLEAGVPCGAVNDL
;
A
#
# COMPACT_ATOMS: atom_id res chain seq x y z
N SER A 1 -31.90 -5.14 9.52
CA SER A 1 -31.67 -4.43 10.80
C SER A 1 -30.41 -3.55 10.67
N MET A 2 -30.14 -2.63 11.60
CA MET A 2 -28.85 -1.89 11.62
C MET A 2 -27.65 -2.85 11.68
N PHE A 3 -27.81 -3.96 12.41
CA PHE A 3 -26.79 -5.00 12.50
C PHE A 3 -26.47 -5.62 11.13
N ASP A 4 -27.49 -6.00 10.36
CA ASP A 4 -27.30 -6.61 9.03
C ASP A 4 -26.57 -5.68 8.06
N CYS A 5 -26.86 -4.38 8.10
CA CYS A 5 -26.17 -3.38 7.29
C CYS A 5 -24.68 -3.27 7.66
N MET A 6 -24.36 -3.27 8.96
CA MET A 6 -22.96 -3.18 9.39
C MET A 6 -22.18 -4.45 9.07
N VAL A 7 -22.81 -5.62 9.14
CA VAL A 7 -22.18 -6.90 8.76
C VAL A 7 -21.91 -6.95 7.26
N SER A 8 -22.84 -6.50 6.40
CA SER A 8 -22.63 -6.51 4.95
C SER A 8 -21.52 -5.55 4.49
N MET A 9 -21.29 -4.45 5.22
CA MET A 9 -20.20 -3.50 4.94
C MET A 9 -18.79 -3.99 5.36
N GLN A 10 -18.66 -5.16 6.00
CA GLN A 10 -17.34 -5.69 6.39
C GLN A 10 -16.50 -6.18 5.20
N GLY A 11 -17.08 -6.27 3.99
CA GLY A 11 -16.34 -6.70 2.80
C GLY A 11 -15.76 -8.10 2.98
N TYR A 12 -14.46 -8.27 2.73
CA TYR A 12 -13.83 -9.59 2.72
C TYR A 12 -13.46 -10.16 4.11
N PHE A 13 -13.66 -9.41 5.20
CA PHE A 13 -13.18 -9.83 6.52
C PHE A 13 -13.94 -11.03 7.10
N HIS A 14 -15.24 -11.13 6.82
CA HIS A 14 -16.02 -12.28 7.25
C HIS A 14 -15.61 -13.56 6.49
N PHE A 15 -15.25 -13.44 5.21
CA PHE A 15 -14.72 -14.55 4.41
C PHE A 15 -13.34 -14.98 4.92
N HIS A 16 -12.45 -14.04 5.26
CA HIS A 16 -11.15 -14.37 5.85
C HIS A 16 -11.30 -15.22 7.12
N TYR A 17 -12.18 -14.80 8.04
CA TYR A 17 -12.45 -15.55 9.26
C TYR A 17 -13.03 -16.94 8.95
N TYR A 18 -13.99 -17.02 8.02
CA TYR A 18 -14.60 -18.29 7.63
C TYR A 18 -13.57 -19.28 7.03
N LEU A 19 -12.64 -18.80 6.20
CA LEU A 19 -11.66 -19.64 5.52
C LEU A 19 -10.46 -20.03 6.40
N HIS A 20 -9.99 -19.12 7.27
CA HIS A 20 -8.75 -19.30 8.04
C HIS A 20 -8.97 -19.53 9.53
N GLY A 21 -10.22 -19.42 10.02
CA GLY A 21 -10.55 -19.55 11.44
C GLY A 21 -9.97 -18.44 12.33
N SER A 22 -9.31 -17.44 11.73
CA SER A 22 -8.57 -16.40 12.43
C SER A 22 -9.15 -15.02 12.13
N LYS A 23 -9.23 -14.20 13.18
CA LYS A 23 -9.70 -12.82 13.06
C LYS A 23 -8.61 -11.95 12.45
N PRO A 24 -8.88 -11.19 11.37
CA PRO A 24 -7.91 -10.26 10.81
C PRO A 24 -7.56 -9.17 11.83
N SER A 25 -6.26 -8.90 11.96
CA SER A 25 -5.74 -7.85 12.85
C SER A 25 -6.02 -6.45 12.29
N ARG A 26 -5.86 -5.42 13.12
CA ARG A 26 -5.90 -4.03 12.63
C ARG A 26 -4.55 -3.68 12.01
N VAL A 27 -4.56 -3.15 10.78
CA VAL A 27 -3.34 -2.81 10.01
C VAL A 27 -3.19 -1.31 9.72
N GLY A 28 -3.97 -0.47 10.42
CA GLY A 28 -3.99 0.98 10.21
C GLY A 28 -4.40 1.35 8.79
N VAL A 29 -3.61 2.19 8.13
CA VAL A 29 -3.83 2.63 6.74
C VAL A 29 -3.29 1.66 5.69
N GLY A 30 -2.75 0.51 6.08
CA GLY A 30 -2.26 -0.51 5.15
C GLY A 30 -3.33 -1.48 4.67
N HIS A 31 -3.00 -2.31 3.69
CA HIS A 31 -3.83 -3.43 3.24
C HIS A 31 -3.45 -4.74 3.95
N HIS A 32 -4.43 -5.62 4.19
CA HIS A 32 -4.22 -6.91 4.87
C HIS A 32 -3.41 -7.92 4.06
N PHE A 33 -3.42 -7.81 2.73
CA PHE A 33 -2.85 -8.82 1.83
C PHE A 33 -1.91 -8.27 0.76
N LEU A 34 -1.79 -6.94 0.64
CA LEU A 34 -1.05 -6.31 -0.45
C LEU A 34 0.02 -5.37 0.12
N ALA A 35 1.19 -5.38 -0.50
CA ALA A 35 2.29 -4.49 -0.14
C ALA A 35 3.06 -4.04 -1.39
N PRO A 36 3.42 -2.74 -1.52
CA PRO A 36 2.95 -1.62 -0.71
C PRO A 36 1.53 -1.19 -1.13
N TYR A 37 0.60 -1.19 -0.18
CA TYR A 37 -0.76 -0.71 -0.38
C TYR A 37 -1.23 -0.02 0.90
N GLY A 38 -1.44 1.29 0.84
CA GLY A 38 -1.86 2.10 1.98
C GLY A 38 -1.53 3.57 1.82
N ALA A 39 -1.51 4.31 2.94
CA ALA A 39 -1.11 5.70 2.98
C ALA A 39 0.21 5.88 3.75
N TYR A 40 1.12 6.68 3.19
CA TYR A 40 2.48 6.84 3.69
C TYR A 40 2.84 8.32 3.84
N PRO A 41 3.64 8.70 4.86
CA PRO A 41 4.07 10.09 5.01
C PRO A 41 4.99 10.51 3.87
N ALA A 42 4.64 11.62 3.22
CA ALA A 42 5.52 12.36 2.32
C ALA A 42 6.28 13.45 3.10
N LYS A 43 7.03 14.30 2.39
CA LYS A 43 7.65 15.49 2.99
C LYS A 43 6.61 16.33 3.75
N GLY A 44 7.00 16.85 4.92
CA GLY A 44 6.10 17.61 5.78
C GLY A 44 5.01 16.78 6.48
N GLY A 45 5.03 15.44 6.38
CA GLY A 45 4.15 14.54 7.11
C GLY A 45 2.75 14.35 6.52
N LYS A 46 2.45 14.98 5.38
CA LYS A 46 1.18 14.75 4.67
C LYS A 46 1.16 13.35 4.05
N LEU A 47 0.03 12.66 4.15
CA LEU A 47 -0.10 11.29 3.66
C LEU A 47 -0.36 11.25 2.15
N ILE A 48 0.44 10.44 1.44
CA ILE A 48 0.20 10.01 0.06
C ILE A 48 -0.29 8.55 0.05
N GLY A 49 -1.45 8.31 -0.56
CA GLY A 49 -1.97 6.97 -0.80
C GLY A 49 -1.29 6.34 -2.01
N VAL A 50 -0.88 5.08 -1.87
CA VAL A 50 -0.28 4.25 -2.93
C VAL A 50 -0.97 2.88 -2.90
N ALA A 51 -1.31 2.36 -4.08
CA ALA A 51 -1.93 1.06 -4.23
C ALA A 51 -1.21 0.22 -5.30
N CYS A 52 -0.22 -0.57 -4.86
CA CYS A 52 0.38 -1.60 -5.70
C CYS A 52 -0.47 -2.88 -5.62
N GLY A 53 -1.44 -3.01 -6.52
CA GLY A 53 -2.38 -4.14 -6.54
C GLY A 53 -1.87 -5.37 -7.30
N ASN A 54 -0.82 -5.23 -8.11
CA ASN A 54 -0.25 -6.30 -8.91
C ASN A 54 1.23 -6.00 -9.28
N GLU A 55 1.89 -6.97 -9.90
CA GLU A 55 3.32 -6.88 -10.24
C GLU A 55 3.65 -5.78 -11.25
N ASN A 56 2.70 -5.40 -12.12
CA ASN A 56 2.92 -4.27 -13.03
C ASN A 56 2.96 -2.94 -12.27
N THR A 57 2.01 -2.71 -11.37
CA THR A 57 2.00 -1.50 -10.52
C THR A 57 3.21 -1.46 -9.58
N TRP A 58 3.67 -2.61 -9.10
CA TRP A 58 4.90 -2.72 -8.31
C TRP A 58 6.14 -2.32 -9.10
N ARG A 59 6.33 -2.84 -10.31
CA ARG A 59 7.46 -2.48 -11.18
C ARG A 59 7.50 -0.98 -11.48
N LEU A 60 6.34 -0.38 -11.77
CA LEU A 60 6.23 1.05 -12.00
C LEU A 60 6.60 1.84 -10.74
N PHE A 61 6.07 1.44 -9.58
CA PHE A 61 6.38 2.08 -8.30
C PHE A 61 7.88 2.01 -7.96
N ALA A 62 8.49 0.83 -8.06
CA ALA A 62 9.92 0.63 -7.83
C ALA A 62 10.77 1.51 -8.76
N GLY A 63 10.40 1.57 -10.05
CA GLY A 63 11.06 2.45 -11.02
C GLY A 63 10.93 3.94 -10.69
N VAL A 64 9.75 4.40 -10.28
CA VAL A 64 9.52 5.79 -9.86
C VAL A 64 10.34 6.17 -8.64
N LEU A 65 10.51 5.24 -7.71
CA LEU A 65 11.32 5.44 -6.51
C LEU A 65 12.83 5.36 -6.79
N GLY A 66 13.24 5.08 -8.03
CA GLY A 66 14.64 4.97 -8.42
C GLY A 66 15.29 3.63 -8.05
N HIS A 67 14.50 2.62 -7.72
CA HIS A 67 14.95 1.29 -7.30
C HIS A 67 14.35 0.17 -8.16
N PRO A 68 14.58 0.17 -9.48
CA PRO A 68 14.06 -0.89 -10.35
C PRO A 68 14.54 -2.29 -9.96
N GLU A 69 15.69 -2.41 -9.29
CA GLU A 69 16.28 -3.66 -8.81
C GLU A 69 15.43 -4.37 -7.76
N TRP A 70 14.52 -3.67 -7.07
CA TRP A 70 13.64 -4.31 -6.08
C TRP A 70 12.67 -5.33 -6.71
N VAL A 71 12.41 -5.23 -8.02
CA VAL A 71 11.55 -6.20 -8.72
C VAL A 71 12.21 -7.59 -8.80
N ASP A 72 13.54 -7.64 -8.73
CA ASP A 72 14.33 -8.88 -8.77
C ASP A 72 14.88 -9.28 -7.38
N ASP A 73 14.74 -8.43 -6.36
CA ASP A 73 15.12 -8.75 -4.98
C ASP A 73 14.19 -9.86 -4.45
N PRO A 74 14.72 -11.01 -3.99
CA PRO A 74 13.91 -12.10 -3.45
C PRO A 74 12.97 -11.71 -2.31
N ARG A 75 13.26 -10.61 -1.60
CA ARG A 75 12.40 -10.09 -0.53
C ARG A 75 11.19 -9.32 -1.06
N PHE A 76 11.24 -8.82 -2.30
CA PHE A 76 10.23 -7.93 -2.86
C PHE A 76 9.69 -8.34 -4.24
N ALA A 77 10.18 -9.45 -4.79
CA ALA A 77 9.86 -9.92 -6.14
C ALA A 77 8.37 -10.22 -6.33
N THR A 78 7.73 -10.87 -5.35
CA THR A 78 6.29 -11.15 -5.39
C THR A 78 5.54 -10.40 -4.29
N ASN A 79 4.22 -10.24 -4.45
CA ASN A 79 3.38 -9.69 -3.39
C ASN A 79 3.48 -10.46 -2.07
N ALA A 80 3.62 -11.79 -2.11
CA ALA A 80 3.78 -12.60 -0.90
C ALA A 80 5.09 -12.24 -0.18
N ASP A 81 6.18 -12.14 -0.93
CA ASP A 81 7.49 -11.75 -0.39
C ASP A 81 7.43 -10.33 0.20
N ARG A 82 6.82 -9.38 -0.52
CA ARG A 82 6.64 -7.99 -0.04
C ARG A 82 5.77 -7.91 1.21
N HIS A 83 4.78 -8.78 1.35
CA HIS A 83 3.93 -8.81 2.52
C HIS A 83 4.69 -9.35 3.74
N GLU A 84 5.41 -10.45 3.58
CA GLU A 84 6.25 -11.04 4.63
C GLU A 84 7.39 -10.08 5.05
N ASN A 85 7.98 -9.37 4.09
CA ASN A 85 9.07 -8.42 4.30
C ASN A 85 8.60 -6.96 4.34
N LYS A 86 7.33 -6.71 4.70
CA LYS A 86 6.71 -5.38 4.62
C LYS A 86 7.49 -4.32 5.39
N ASP A 87 7.96 -4.65 6.60
CA ASP A 87 8.69 -3.68 7.42
C ASP A 87 10.02 -3.30 6.77
N ALA A 88 10.77 -4.28 6.26
CA ALA A 88 12.02 -4.05 5.51
C ALA A 88 11.81 -3.29 4.19
N LEU A 89 10.66 -3.48 3.53
CA LEU A 89 10.28 -2.68 2.37
C LEU A 89 9.99 -1.23 2.78
N LEU A 90 9.22 -1.01 3.84
CA LEU A 90 8.86 0.33 4.30
C LEU A 90 10.06 1.11 4.85
N GLU A 91 11.03 0.45 5.47
CA GLU A 91 12.29 1.07 5.88
C GLU A 91 13.03 1.72 4.70
N GLN A 92 12.89 1.18 3.48
CA GLN A 92 13.50 1.73 2.27
C GLN A 92 12.59 2.75 1.56
N VAL A 93 11.28 2.48 1.50
CA VAL A 93 10.30 3.33 0.80
C VAL A 93 10.09 4.66 1.52
N LEU A 94 9.96 4.65 2.85
CA LEU A 94 9.58 5.84 3.63
C LEU A 94 10.59 6.99 3.53
N PRO A 95 11.92 6.77 3.63
CA PRO A 95 12.90 7.82 3.41
C PRO A 95 12.78 8.49 2.04
N ILE A 96 12.46 7.72 1.00
CA ILE A 96 12.31 8.24 -0.37
C ILE A 96 11.06 9.10 -0.45
N LEU A 97 9.92 8.61 0.05
CA LEU A 97 8.67 9.39 0.05
C LEU A 97 8.81 10.70 0.85
N ALA A 98 9.66 10.74 1.88
CA ALA A 98 9.94 11.95 2.64
C ALA A 98 10.70 13.04 1.86
N THR A 99 11.21 12.76 0.64
CA THR A 99 12.02 13.72 -0.14
C THR A 99 11.20 14.75 -0.92
N LYS A 100 9.93 14.48 -1.23
CA LYS A 100 9.05 15.36 -2.02
C LYS A 100 7.72 15.59 -1.34
N GLU A 101 7.09 16.73 -1.63
CA GLU A 101 5.75 17.02 -1.14
C GLU A 101 4.73 16.01 -1.68
N ARG A 102 3.64 15.79 -0.94
CA ARG A 102 2.55 14.87 -1.34
C ARG A 102 2.10 15.11 -2.78
N GLU A 103 1.97 16.37 -3.18
CA GLU A 103 1.42 16.74 -4.48
C GLU A 103 2.39 16.51 -5.63
N GLU A 104 3.70 16.64 -5.37
CA GLU A 104 4.74 16.22 -6.31
C GLU A 104 4.68 14.71 -6.52
N TRP A 105 4.58 13.92 -5.44
CA TRP A 105 4.43 12.48 -5.56
C TRP A 105 3.16 12.08 -6.29
N ARG A 106 2.04 12.75 -6.01
CA ARG A 106 0.78 12.49 -6.72
C ARG A 106 0.95 12.67 -8.22
N GLN A 107 1.59 13.76 -8.65
CA GLN A 107 1.84 14.00 -10.07
C GLN A 107 2.76 12.94 -10.68
N ILE A 108 3.87 12.62 -10.02
CA ILE A 108 4.84 11.61 -10.48
C ILE A 108 4.19 10.22 -10.61
N PHE A 109 3.40 9.81 -9.61
CA PHE A 109 2.71 8.52 -9.65
C PHE A 109 1.63 8.46 -10.72
N LEU A 110 0.86 9.54 -10.91
CA LEU A 110 -0.14 9.63 -11.97
C LEU A 110 0.51 9.52 -13.36
N GLU A 111 1.61 10.23 -13.60
CA GLU A 111 2.35 10.18 -14.87
C GLU A 111 2.93 8.79 -15.15
N ALA A 112 3.40 8.09 -14.11
CA ALA A 112 3.94 6.74 -14.21
C ALA A 112 2.86 5.65 -14.27
N GLY A 113 1.58 5.97 -14.07
CA GLY A 113 0.49 5.00 -14.03
C GLY A 113 0.43 4.17 -12.74
N VAL A 114 1.03 4.65 -11.65
CA VAL A 114 0.92 4.05 -10.31
C VAL A 114 -0.37 4.54 -9.65
N PRO A 115 -1.30 3.65 -9.24
CA PRO A 115 -2.51 4.06 -8.54
C PRO A 115 -2.18 4.79 -7.22
N CYS A 116 -2.62 6.03 -7.09
CA CYS A 116 -2.33 6.89 -5.95
C CYS A 116 -3.51 7.81 -5.61
N GLY A 117 -3.48 8.42 -4.42
CA GLY A 117 -4.51 9.37 -3.99
C GLY A 117 -4.09 10.23 -2.81
N ALA A 118 -4.61 11.46 -2.72
CA ALA A 118 -4.36 12.35 -1.59
C ALA A 118 -5.33 12.04 -0.44
N VAL A 119 -4.83 12.07 0.81
CA VAL A 119 -5.69 12.08 2.01
C VAL A 119 -6.12 13.52 2.28
N ASN A 120 -7.39 13.83 2.06
CA ASN A 120 -7.94 15.19 2.18
C ASN A 120 -8.58 15.45 3.55
N ASP A 121 -8.73 16.72 3.89
CA ASP A 121 -9.61 17.19 4.95
C ASP A 121 -11.07 17.28 4.46
N LEU A 122 -11.99 17.62 5.38
CA LEU A 122 -13.42 17.81 5.12
C LEU A 122 -13.72 19.20 4.57
#